data_AF-A0A7D9JCP9-F1
#
_entry.id   AF-A0A7D9JCP9-F1
#
_cell.length_a   1.000
_cell.length_b   1.000
_cell.length_c   1.000
_cell.angle_alpha   90.00
_cell.angle_beta   90.00
_cell.angle_gamma   90.00
#
_symmetry.space_group_name_H-M   'P 1'
#
loop_
_entity.id
_entity.type
_entity.pdbx_description
1 polymer ?
#
loop_
_entity_poly.entity_id
_entity_poly.type
_entity_poly.pdbx_seq_one_letter_code
_entity_poly.pdbx_strand_id
1 'polypeptide(L)'
;MNCLHGKPAVYSTTSNGTFWFCGENPTCNFICTDNECYMFEKAITAWRCTEQPHPRCRDHDKLAKMCVVKDLMKENYGRPFFVCGEKGKQCSFWMWGDVYPIAKPHRLTL
;
A
#
# COMPACT_ATOMS: atom_id res chain seq x y z
N MET A 1 4.33 0.17 -12.33
CA MET A 1 3.70 -0.32 -11.09
C MET A 1 4.19 -1.70 -10.66
N ASN A 2 4.68 -1.81 -9.41
CA ASN A 2 5.00 -3.09 -8.76
C ASN A 2 4.06 -3.31 -7.56
N CYS A 3 3.62 -4.54 -7.31
CA CYS A 3 2.83 -4.90 -6.14
C CYS A 3 3.65 -4.88 -4.84
N LEU A 4 3.06 -5.09 -3.67
CA LEU A 4 3.74 -4.93 -2.37
C LEU A 4 5.09 -5.69 -2.27
N HIS A 5 5.16 -6.94 -2.72
CA HIS A 5 6.39 -7.77 -2.65
C HIS A 5 7.34 -7.61 -3.86
N GLY A 6 7.28 -6.49 -4.59
CA GLY A 6 8.32 -6.14 -5.56
C GLY A 6 8.12 -6.68 -6.97
N LYS A 7 7.05 -7.46 -7.22
CA LYS A 7 6.77 -8.06 -8.52
C LYS A 7 5.91 -7.14 -9.39
N PRO A 8 6.03 -7.20 -10.72
CA PRO A 8 5.16 -6.44 -11.62
C PRO A 8 3.69 -6.67 -11.31
N ALA A 9 2.92 -5.58 -11.21
CA ALA A 9 1.48 -5.68 -11.08
C ALA A 9 0.85 -6.01 -12.45
N VAL A 10 -0.24 -6.76 -12.43
CA VAL A 10 -1.07 -7.05 -13.61
C VAL A 10 -2.13 -5.98 -13.75
N TYR A 11 -2.29 -5.48 -14.97
CA TYR A 11 -3.31 -4.53 -15.37
C TYR A 11 -4.57 -5.27 -15.85
N SER A 12 -5.75 -4.80 -15.46
CA SER A 12 -7.02 -5.29 -16.00
C SER A 12 -8.06 -4.17 -16.10
N THR A 13 -8.80 -4.17 -17.20
CA THR A 13 -9.95 -3.30 -17.42
C THR A 13 -11.23 -4.12 -17.36
N THR A 14 -12.21 -3.62 -16.60
CA THR A 14 -13.54 -4.22 -16.44
C THR A 14 -14.61 -3.16 -16.64
N SER A 15 -15.89 -3.55 -16.63
CA SER A 15 -17.01 -2.58 -16.60
C SER A 15 -16.99 -1.66 -15.37
N ASN A 16 -16.33 -2.08 -14.28
CA ASN A 16 -16.20 -1.30 -13.04
C ASN A 16 -14.96 -0.39 -13.02
N GLY A 17 -14.21 -0.32 -14.13
CA GLY A 17 -13.01 0.49 -14.28
C GLY A 17 -11.73 -0.32 -14.43
N THR A 18 -10.62 0.38 -14.23
CA THR A 18 -9.26 -0.12 -14.49
C THR A 18 -8.49 -0.28 -13.20
N PHE A 19 -7.84 -1.43 -13.05
CA PHE A 19 -7.17 -1.84 -11.83
C PHE A 19 -5.80 -2.45 -12.11
N TRP A 20 -4.89 -2.23 -11.18
CA TRP A 20 -3.61 -2.92 -11.06
C TRP A 20 -3.67 -3.80 -9.82
N PHE A 21 -3.27 -5.06 -9.93
CA PHE A 21 -3.27 -6.01 -8.82
C PHE A 21 -2.10 -6.99 -8.91
N CYS A 22 -1.83 -7.73 -7.84
CA CYS A 22 -0.78 -8.76 -7.90
C CYS A 22 -1.27 -10.01 -8.65
N GLY A 23 -0.58 -10.39 -9.72
CA GLY A 23 -0.87 -11.60 -10.49
C GLY A 23 -0.20 -12.88 -9.97
N GLU A 24 0.85 -12.76 -9.15
CA GLU A 24 1.64 -13.91 -8.68
C GLU A 24 1.16 -14.46 -7.34
N ASN A 25 0.70 -13.59 -6.44
CA ASN A 25 0.33 -13.99 -5.08
C ASN A 25 -1.00 -13.36 -4.67
N PRO A 26 -2.10 -14.13 -4.62
CA PRO A 26 -3.41 -13.62 -4.23
C PRO A 26 -3.45 -13.11 -2.78
N THR A 27 -2.52 -13.53 -1.92
CA THR A 27 -2.41 -13.03 -0.53
C THR A 27 -1.70 -11.69 -0.43
N CYS A 28 -1.06 -11.19 -1.50
CA CYS A 28 -0.40 -9.89 -1.55
C CYS A 28 -1.35 -8.74 -1.23
N ASN A 29 -2.66 -8.88 -1.45
CA ASN A 29 -3.67 -7.85 -1.18
C ASN A 29 -3.38 -6.48 -1.82
N PHE A 30 -2.47 -6.43 -2.79
CA PHE A 30 -2.22 -5.24 -3.61
C PHE A 30 -3.31 -5.12 -4.67
N ILE A 31 -4.04 -4.01 -4.60
CA ILE A 31 -4.92 -3.55 -5.66
C ILE A 31 -4.95 -2.01 -5.62
N CYS A 32 -4.78 -1.37 -6.76
CA CYS A 32 -5.00 0.07 -6.91
C CYS A 32 -5.73 0.37 -8.23
N THR A 33 -6.45 1.47 -8.29
CA THR A 33 -7.03 1.97 -9.53
C THR A 33 -5.99 2.75 -10.33
N ASP A 34 -6.24 2.98 -11.61
CA ASP A 34 -5.32 3.74 -12.47
C ASP A 34 -5.08 5.17 -11.95
N ASN A 35 -6.14 5.82 -11.47
CA ASN A 35 -6.09 7.15 -10.87
C ASN A 35 -5.27 7.21 -9.56
N GLU A 36 -5.00 6.05 -8.95
CA GLU A 36 -4.30 5.95 -7.66
C GLU A 36 -2.85 5.45 -7.82
N CYS A 37 -2.45 5.01 -9.01
CA CYS A 37 -1.14 4.40 -9.27
C CYS A 37 0.01 5.24 -8.76
N TYR A 38 0.05 6.53 -9.10
CA TYR A 38 1.12 7.43 -8.67
C TYR A 38 1.25 7.53 -7.13
N MET A 39 0.12 7.56 -6.41
CA MET A 39 0.14 7.60 -4.95
C MET A 39 0.65 6.27 -4.38
N PHE A 40 0.20 5.15 -4.94
CA PHE A 40 0.64 3.83 -4.50
C PHE A 40 2.12 3.58 -4.81
N GLU A 41 2.67 4.04 -5.95
CA GLU A 41 4.10 3.90 -6.25
C GLU A 41 4.98 4.56 -5.18
N LYS A 42 4.62 5.78 -4.77
CA LYS A 42 5.32 6.49 -3.69
C LYS A 42 5.14 5.80 -2.34
N ALA A 43 3.91 5.43 -2.00
CA ALA A 43 3.56 4.76 -0.75
C ALA A 43 4.29 3.42 -0.58
N ILE A 44 4.35 2.61 -1.64
CA ILE A 44 5.06 1.32 -1.65
C ILE A 44 6.56 1.54 -1.49
N THR A 45 7.11 2.53 -2.19
CA THR A 45 8.53 2.87 -2.08
C THR A 45 8.87 3.28 -0.65
N ALA A 46 8.08 4.18 -0.06
CA ALA A 46 8.27 4.62 1.32
C ALA A 46 8.18 3.45 2.32
N TRP A 47 7.21 2.56 2.15
CA TRP A 47 7.08 1.38 3.01
C TRP A 47 8.25 0.42 2.87
N ARG A 48 8.72 0.14 1.66
CA ARG A 48 9.87 -0.75 1.47
C ARG A 48 11.16 -0.21 2.09
N CYS A 49 11.34 1.10 2.11
CA CYS A 49 12.47 1.73 2.80
C CYS A 49 12.45 1.50 4.33
N THR A 50 11.34 1.07 4.91
CA THR A 50 11.27 0.70 6.33
C THR A 50 11.85 -0.68 6.63
N GLU A 51 12.03 -1.51 5.59
CA GLU A 51 12.46 -2.91 5.68
C GLU A 51 11.57 -3.79 6.60
N GLN A 52 10.38 -3.29 6.97
CA GLN A 52 9.42 -4.02 7.77
C GLN A 52 8.76 -5.11 6.92
N PRO A 53 8.49 -6.30 7.50
CA PRO A 53 7.71 -7.32 6.82
C PRO A 53 6.29 -6.82 6.55
N HIS A 54 5.62 -7.42 5.55
CA HIS A 54 4.22 -7.11 5.26
C HIS A 54 3.36 -7.41 6.50
N PRO A 55 2.71 -6.40 7.10
CA PRO A 55 1.96 -6.58 8.33
C PRO A 55 0.82 -7.58 8.16
N ARG A 56 0.61 -8.42 9.19
CA ARG A 56 -0.58 -9.26 9.34
C ARG A 56 -1.50 -8.64 10.38
N CYS A 57 -2.81 -8.72 10.14
CA CYS A 57 -3.77 -8.36 11.18
C CYS A 57 -3.77 -9.43 12.28
N ARG A 58 -3.84 -9.01 13.55
CA ARG A 58 -3.72 -9.91 14.69
C ARG A 58 -4.89 -10.88 14.83
N ASP A 59 -6.10 -10.42 14.51
CA ASP A 59 -7.32 -11.19 14.76
C ASP A 59 -7.60 -12.27 13.70
N HIS A 60 -7.07 -12.11 12.49
CA HIS A 60 -7.32 -13.06 11.38
C HIS A 60 -6.05 -13.68 10.82
N ASP A 61 -4.86 -13.26 11.28
CA ASP A 61 -3.55 -13.68 10.76
C ASP A 61 -3.39 -13.56 9.23
N LYS A 62 -4.11 -12.61 8.62
CA LYS A 62 -4.05 -12.34 7.17
C LYS A 62 -3.23 -11.09 6.87
N LEU A 63 -2.51 -11.12 5.75
CA LEU A 63 -1.77 -9.97 5.25
C LEU A 63 -2.68 -8.75 5.12
N ALA A 64 -2.25 -7.63 5.67
CA ALA A 64 -3.01 -6.40 5.69
C ALA A 64 -3.11 -5.80 4.28
N LYS A 65 -4.17 -5.04 4.02
CA LYS A 65 -4.29 -4.25 2.79
C LYS A 65 -3.59 -2.91 2.99
N MET A 66 -2.72 -2.52 2.06
CA MET A 66 -2.17 -1.16 2.02
C MET A 66 -3.22 -0.19 1.43
N CYS A 67 -3.33 0.97 2.06
CA CYS A 67 -4.11 2.12 1.64
C CYS A 67 -3.24 3.38 1.70
N VAL A 68 -3.71 4.45 1.06
CA VAL A 68 -3.05 5.76 1.09
C VAL A 68 -4.07 6.80 1.55
N VAL A 69 -3.64 7.77 2.38
CA VAL A 69 -4.50 8.87 2.79
C VAL A 69 -4.78 9.77 1.58
N LYS A 70 -6.06 9.87 1.18
CA LYS A 70 -6.50 10.62 0.00
C LYS A 70 -7.04 12.01 0.30
N ASP A 71 -7.22 12.33 1.58
CA ASP A 71 -7.74 13.63 2.01
C ASP A 71 -6.64 14.70 1.87
N LEU A 72 -6.75 15.51 0.82
CA LEU A 72 -5.81 16.57 0.46
C LEU A 72 -5.67 17.65 1.55
N MET A 73 -6.66 17.81 2.42
CA MET A 73 -6.67 18.86 3.44
C MET A 73 -5.98 18.40 4.75
N LYS A 74 -5.54 17.15 4.83
CA LYS A 74 -4.86 16.60 6.01
C LYS A 74 -3.35 16.59 5.84
N GLU A 75 -2.64 16.85 6.93
CA GLU A 75 -1.18 16.76 7.01
C GLU A 75 -0.63 15.39 6.55
N ASN A 76 -1.42 14.33 6.73
CA ASN A 76 -1.03 12.96 6.38
C ASN A 76 -1.34 12.58 4.92
N TYR A 77 -1.75 13.52 4.06
CA TYR A 77 -2.04 13.23 2.65
C TYR A 77 -0.88 12.49 1.96
N GLY A 78 -1.21 11.41 1.26
CA GLY A 78 -0.24 10.57 0.55
C GLY A 78 0.51 9.56 1.43
N ARG A 79 0.32 9.55 2.76
CA ARG A 79 0.98 8.58 3.64
C ARG A 79 0.37 7.17 3.51
N PRO A 80 1.20 6.11 3.42
CA PRO A 80 0.73 4.73 3.41
C PRO A 80 0.25 4.29 4.79
N PHE A 81 -0.83 3.53 4.85
CA PHE A 81 -1.25 2.83 6.05
C PHE A 81 -1.80 1.43 5.70
N PHE A 82 -1.81 0.54 6.69
CA PHE A 82 -2.28 -0.83 6.57
C PHE A 82 -3.56 -1.02 7.38
N VAL A 83 -4.52 -1.76 6.81
CA VAL A 83 -5.78 -2.15 7.46
C VAL A 83 -6.04 -3.64 7.27
N CYS A 84 -6.96 -4.21 8.06
CA CYS A 84 -7.37 -5.60 7.89
C CYS A 84 -7.83 -5.89 6.44
N GLY A 85 -7.23 -6.90 5.80
CA GLY A 85 -7.58 -7.33 4.45
C GLY A 85 -8.81 -8.24 4.37
N GLU A 86 -9.40 -8.63 5.51
CA GLU A 86 -10.53 -9.56 5.54
C GLU A 86 -11.81 -8.91 5.02
N LYS A 87 -12.43 -9.51 4.00
CA LYS A 87 -13.69 -9.00 3.44
C LYS A 87 -14.87 -9.43 4.31
N GLY A 88 -15.76 -8.49 4.65
CA GLY A 88 -17.02 -8.77 5.36
C GLY A 88 -16.91 -8.94 6.89
N LYS A 89 -15.69 -9.07 7.44
CA LYS A 89 -15.43 -9.17 8.89
C LYS A 89 -14.15 -8.42 9.29
N GLN A 90 -13.99 -7.18 8.83
CA GLN A 90 -12.79 -6.40 9.17
C GLN A 90 -12.70 -6.16 10.68
N CYS A 91 -11.53 -6.48 11.24
CA CYS A 91 -11.18 -6.06 12.60
C CYS A 91 -10.63 -4.63 12.62
N SER A 92 -10.39 -4.09 13.82
CA SER A 92 -9.84 -2.75 14.04
C SER A 92 -8.32 -2.63 13.81
N PHE A 93 -7.69 -3.61 13.16
CA PHE A 93 -6.27 -3.54 12.83
C PHE A 93 -5.97 -2.33 11.95
N TRP A 94 -5.02 -1.50 12.40
CA TRP A 94 -4.52 -0.34 11.69
C TRP A 94 -3.05 -0.07 12.04
N MET A 95 -2.26 0.36 11.07
CA MET A 95 -0.82 0.65 11.23
C MET A 95 -0.33 1.63 10.16
N TRP A 96 0.57 2.55 10.49
CA TRP A 96 1.30 3.33 9.47
C TRP A 96 2.25 2.44 8.67
N GLY A 97 2.32 2.67 7.37
CA GLY A 97 3.23 1.95 6.48
C GLY A 97 4.58 2.64 6.29
N ASP A 98 4.80 3.79 6.91
CA ASP A 98 6.05 4.56 6.84
C ASP A 98 6.63 4.82 8.23
N VAL A 99 7.90 5.22 8.27
CA VAL A 99 8.53 5.80 9.46
C VAL A 99 8.36 7.32 9.37
N TYR A 100 7.71 7.92 10.38
CA TYR A 100 7.54 9.36 10.49
C TYR A 100 8.54 9.96 11.49
N PRO A 101 9.10 11.16 11.25
CA PRO A 101 8.92 11.98 10.05
C PRO A 101 9.67 11.34 8.87
N ILE A 102 9.16 11.54 7.65
CA ILE A 102 9.88 11.17 6.42
C ILE A 102 11.27 11.79 6.55
N ALA A 103 12.29 10.99 6.84
CA ALA A 103 13.66 11.45 6.74
C ALA A 103 13.79 11.93 5.29
N LYS A 104 13.97 13.24 5.11
CA LYS A 104 14.21 13.80 3.77
C LYS A 104 15.25 12.89 3.12
N PRO A 105 15.05 12.44 1.88
CA PRO A 105 16.06 11.63 1.22
C PRO A 105 17.38 12.35 1.41
N HIS A 106 18.33 11.68 2.07
CA HIS A 106 19.67 12.21 2.24
C HIS A 106 20.11 12.57 0.83
N ARG A 107 20.18 13.88 0.56
CA ARG A 107 20.68 14.41 -0.70
C ARG A 107 22.06 13.78 -0.83
N LEU A 108 22.22 12.82 -1.74
CA LEU A 108 23.54 12.36 -2.12
C LEU A 108 24.23 13.61 -2.66
N THR A 109 25.07 14.22 -1.82
CA THR A 109 26.05 15.21 -2.23
C THR A 109 27.02 14.49 -3.14
N LEU A 110 26.90 14.76 -4.43
CA LEU A 110 28.02 14.70 -5.37
C LEU A 110 28.64 16.10 -5.42
#